data_AF-A0A0F2J8N4-F1
#
_entry.id   AF-A0A0F2J8N4-F1
#
_cell.length_a   1.000
_cell.length_b   1.000
_cell.length_c   1.000
_cell.angle_alpha   90.00
_cell.angle_beta   90.00
_cell.angle_gamma   90.00
#
_symmetry.space_group_name_H-M   'P 1'
#
loop_
_entity.id
_entity.type
_entity.pdbx_description
1 polymer ?
#
loop_
_entity_poly.entity_id
_entity_poly.type
_entity_poly.pdbx_seq_one_letter_code
_entity_poly.pdbx_strand_id
1 'polypeptide(L)' 'MITHDIDEAILLSDKVIVLSQRPTRIIHEFEIPFPHPRDPDELLLSSVALDFKRQLLHLLVP' A
#
# COMPACT_ATOMS: atom_id res chain seq x y z
N MET A 1 -8.60 3.03 8.12
CA MET A 1 -7.37 3.48 8.78
C MET A 1 -6.72 4.54 7.90
N ILE A 2 -6.04 5.53 8.47
CA ILE A 2 -5.19 6.46 7.72
C ILE A 2 -3.79 6.27 8.26
N THR A 3 -2.83 5.98 7.39
CA THR A 3 -1.44 5.78 7.75
C THR A 3 -0.52 6.44 6.73
N HIS A 4 0.70 6.74 7.16
CA HIS A 4 1.80 7.16 6.30
C HIS A 4 2.79 6.01 6.06
N ASP A 5 2.54 4.83 6.64
CA ASP A 5 3.34 3.63 6.49
C ASP A 5 2.72 2.70 5.44
N ILE A 6 3.48 2.37 4.41
CA ILE A 6 3.03 1.50 3.32
C ILE A 6 2.90 0.04 3.77
N ASP A 7 3.78 -0.42 4.65
CA ASP A 7 3.77 -1.81 5.12
C ASP A 7 2.51 -2.04 5.96
N GLU A 8 2.16 -1.07 6.82
CA GLU A 8 0.90 -1.09 7.57
C GLU A 8 -0.33 -1.08 6.63
N ALA A 9 -0.28 -0.27 5.56
CA ALA A 9 -1.37 -0.22 4.58
C ALA A 9 -1.58 -1.56 3.86
N ILE A 10 -0.49 -2.23 3.46
CA ILE A 10 -0.50 -3.54 2.80
C ILE A 10 -1.01 -4.64 3.76
N LEU A 11 -0.56 -4.63 5.02
CA LEU A 11 -0.91 -5.68 5.97
C LEU A 11 -2.35 -5.57 6.45
N LEU A 12 -2.85 -4.36 6.72
CA LEU A 12 -4.10 -4.19 7.46
C LEU A 12 -5.31 -3.86 6.57
N SER A 13 -5.12 -3.55 5.29
CA SER A 13 -6.20 -3.06 4.43
C SER A 13 -6.51 -4.04 3.31
N ASP A 14 -7.78 -4.16 2.92
CA ASP A 14 -8.14 -4.83 1.66
C ASP A 14 -8.00 -3.90 0.45
N LYS A 15 -8.00 -2.58 0.69
CA LYS A 15 -7.90 -1.54 -0.32
C LYS A 15 -7.06 -0.36 0.19
N VAL A 16 -6.24 0.21 -0.68
CA VAL A 16 -5.42 1.41 -0.41
C VAL A 16 -5.87 2.54 -1.32
N ILE A 17 -6.21 3.69 -0.73
CA ILE A 17 -6.55 4.91 -1.47
C ILE A 17 -5.39 5.89 -1.27
N VAL A 18 -4.79 6.33 -2.38
CA VAL A 18 -3.67 7.27 -2.38
C VAL A 18 -4.20 8.67 -2.57
N LEU A 19 -3.78 9.58 -1.69
CA LEU A 19 -4.18 10.97 -1.67
C LEU A 19 -3.05 11.88 -2.16
N SER A 20 -3.37 12.89 -2.96
CA SER A 20 -2.41 13.92 -3.36
C SER A 20 -2.00 14.80 -2.18
N GLN A 21 -0.90 15.53 -2.37
CA GLN A 21 -0.61 16.71 -1.56
C GLN A 21 -1.75 17.72 -1.61
N ARG A 22 -1.73 18.68 -0.67
CA ARG A 22 -2.76 19.71 -0.58
C ARG A 22 -2.77 20.58 -1.85
N PRO A 23 -3.94 20.92 -2.40
CA PRO A 23 -5.28 20.50 -1.98
C PRO A 23 -5.56 19.02 -2.31
N THR A 24 -6.04 18.26 -1.32
CA THR A 24 -6.14 16.80 -1.38
C THR A 24 -7.16 16.30 -2.38
N ARG A 25 -6.74 15.36 -3.23
CA ARG A 25 -7.57 14.60 -4.18
C ARG A 25 -7.17 13.13 -4.12
N ILE A 26 -8.07 12.24 -4.51
CA ILE A 26 -7.73 10.83 -4.73
C ILE A 26 -6.93 10.75 -6.03
N ILE A 27 -5.73 10.18 -5.97
CA ILE A 27 -4.86 9.99 -7.15
C ILE A 27 -4.80 8.54 -7.60
N HIS A 28 -5.04 7.59 -6.71
CA HIS A 28 -5.13 6.18 -7.07
C HIS A 28 -5.91 5.36 -6.05
N GLU A 29 -6.44 4.23 -6.49
CA GLU A 29 -7.05 3.22 -5.64
C GLU A 29 -6.50 1.85 -6.02
N PHE A 30 -6.00 1.10 -5.03
CA PHE A 30 -5.48 -0.25 -5.21
C PHE A 30 -6.28 -1.24 -4.40
N GLU A 31 -6.65 -2.36 -5.01
CA GLU A 31 -7.03 -3.56 -4.28
C GLU A 31 -5.76 -4.29 -3.83
N ILE A 32 -5.73 -4.76 -2.58
CA ILE A 32 -4.60 -5.53 -2.06
C ILE A 32 -4.78 -6.99 -2.50
N PRO A 33 -3.91 -7.54 -3.37
CA PRO A 33 -4.10 -8.87 -3.94
C PRO A 33 -3.70 -10.00 -2.96
N PHE A 34 -3.41 -9.68 -1.71
CA PHE A 34 -2.95 -10.61 -0.69
C PHE A 34 -4.13 -11.05 0.19
N PRO A 35 -4.51 -12.34 0.17
CA PRO A 35 -5.61 -12.82 1.01
C PRO A 35 -5.23 -12.82 2.49
N HIS A 36 -6.25 -12.77 3.34
CA HIS A 36 -6.09 -12.96 4.79
C HIS A 36 -6.04 -14.45 5.15
N PRO A 37 -5.31 -14.86 6.21
CA PRO A 37 -4.47 -14.02 7.08
C PRO A 37 -3.13 -13.68 6.42
N ARG A 38 -2.62 -12.46 6.70
CA ARG A 38 -1.32 -12.00 6.20
C ARG A 38 -0.28 -12.12 7.31
N ASP A 39 0.72 -12.97 7.12
CA ASP A 39 1.89 -13.03 8.00
C ASP A 39 2.86 -11.90 7.61
N PRO A 40 3.17 -10.95 8.52
CA PRO A 40 4.08 -9.86 8.23
C PRO A 40 5.48 -10.30 7.83
N ASP A 41 6.00 -11.35 8.46
CA ASP A 41 7.38 -11.82 8.25
C ASP A 41 7.51 -12.52 6.90
N GLU A 42 6.47 -13.22 6.45
CA GLU A 42 6.43 -13.85 5.13
C GLU A 42 6.11 -12.84 4.02
N LEU A 43 5.05 -12.04 4.20
CA LEU A 43 4.53 -11.20 3.14
C LEU A 43 5.49 -10.06 2.80
N LEU A 44 5.98 -9.30 3.79
CA LEU A 44 6.79 -8.11 3.53
C LEU A 44 8.16 -8.43 2.91
N LEU A 45 8.65 -9.66 3.09
CA LEU A 45 9.88 -10.17 2.48
C LEU A 45 9.65 -10.76 1.08
N SER A 46 8.39 -11.01 0.69
CA SER A 46 8.07 -11.57 -0.61
C SER A 46 8.38 -10.58 -1.75
N SER A 47 8.81 -11.11 -2.89
CA SER A 47 9.06 -10.30 -4.09
C SER A 47 7.81 -9.55 -4.56
N VAL A 48 6.63 -10.18 -4.43
CA VAL A 48 5.35 -9.61 -4.86
C VAL A 48 4.97 -8.40 -3.99
N ALA A 49 5.12 -8.48 -2.67
CA ALA A 49 4.87 -7.33 -1.80
C ALA A 49 5.89 -6.21 -2.03
N LEU A 50 7.15 -6.55 -2.27
CA LEU A 50 8.20 -5.57 -2.61
C LEU A 50 7.90 -4.84 -3.92
N ASP A 51 7.41 -5.54 -4.95
CA ASP A 51 7.00 -4.94 -6.21
C ASP A 51 5.78 -4.03 -6.03
N PHE A 52 4.79 -4.47 -5.25
CA PHE A 52 3.62 -3.68 -4.93
C PHE A 52 3.98 -2.40 -4.13
N LYS A 53 4.89 -2.51 -3.17
CA LYS A 53 5.44 -1.37 -2.41
C LYS A 53 6.15 -0.38 -3.32
N ARG A 54 6.95 -0.85 -4.29
CA ARG A 54 7.59 0.00 -5.30
C ARG A 54 6.55 0.78 -6.12
N GLN A 55 5.47 0.13 -6.55
CA GLN A 55 4.38 0.78 -7.28
C GLN A 55 3.70 1.89 -6.45
N LEU A 56 3.39 1.61 -5.18
CA LEU A 56 2.83 2.61 -4.26
C LEU A 56 3.77 3.80 -4.04
N LEU A 57 5.06 3.54 -3.83
CA LEU A 57 6.07 4.58 -3.61
C LEU A 57 6.20 5.52 -4.82
N HIS A 58 6.15 4.99 -6.03
CA HIS A 58 6.22 5.79 -7.26
C HIS A 58 5.06 6.79 -7.42
N LEU A 59 3.94 6.58 -6.72
CA LEU A 59 2.82 7.53 -6.75
C LEU A 59 2.92 8.63 -5.69
N LEU A 60 3.74 8.40 -4.65
CA LEU A 60 3.91 9.31 -3.52
C LEU A 60 5.16 10.19 -3.65
N VAL A 61 6.17 9.70 -4.37
CA VAL A 61 7.41 10.43 -4.64
C VAL A 61 7.35 10.98 -6.07
N PRO A 62 7.47 12.31 -6.27
CA PRO A 62 7.50 12.92 -7.60
C PRO A 62 8.76 12.57 -8.40
#